data_AF-A0AB33KVB1-F1
#
_entry.id   AF-A0AB33KVB1-F1
#
_cell.length_a   1.000
_cell.length_b   1.000
_cell.length_c   1.000
_cell.angle_alpha   90.00
_cell.angle_beta   90.00
_cell.angle_gamma   90.00
#
_symmetry.space_group_name_H-M   'P 1'
#
loop_
_entity.id
_entity.type
_entity.pdbx_description
1 polymer ?
#
loop_
_entity_poly.entity_id
_entity_poly.type
_entity_poly.pdbx_seq_one_letter_code
_entity_poly.pdbx_strand_id
1 'polypeptide(L)'
;MYKSDSCILRNPMPSGAIEPNENSVNGMLEFDGYYWWTNYPFGISYSGYWFNNQQWDPRCATVDSDGLHLKMKETQLPNGLKQWSSVELVLWGKVANNPNTAGNPPQRMYPGYGKYLVVAEIPVGSFNDIANNCCFGVFTYQYEKDSSITNCHRELDMLECSRWNKPSDSTNAQFTLQPWEPAGNVHRITLKDKGKITIVMDWKNENTPVIYSIYYGIYDLNSLPAKPDISWTTAASQNQYIPNEGCQTVHLNLWRQPQNYTPSEEQEVVIKKFQYKRNN
;
A
#
# COMPACT_ATOMS: atom_id res chain seq x y z
N MET A 1 -21.53 18.00 0.32
CA MET A 1 -21.61 17.58 -1.10
C MET A 1 -20.21 17.60 -1.66
N TYR A 2 -19.61 16.44 -1.92
CA TYR A 2 -18.32 16.36 -2.59
C TYR A 2 -18.49 16.79 -4.05
N LYS A 3 -17.64 17.70 -4.55
CA LYS A 3 -17.49 17.91 -5.99
C LYS A 3 -16.75 16.69 -6.52
N SER A 4 -17.44 15.84 -7.28
CA SER A 4 -16.93 14.62 -7.90
C SER A 4 -15.78 14.85 -8.89
N ASP A 5 -15.50 16.10 -9.26
CA ASP A 5 -14.73 16.42 -10.46
C ASP A 5 -13.22 16.59 -10.20
N SER A 6 -12.72 16.30 -8.99
CA SER A 6 -11.31 16.51 -8.62
C SER A 6 -10.51 15.26 -8.24
N CYS A 7 -11.14 14.07 -8.25
CA CYS A 7 -10.40 12.83 -8.02
C CYS A 7 -9.64 12.39 -9.28
N ILE A 8 -8.50 11.69 -9.14
CA ILE A 8 -7.69 11.18 -10.26
C ILE A 8 -8.55 10.76 -11.47
N LEU A 9 -8.47 11.57 -12.53
CA LEU A 9 -9.06 11.29 -13.85
C LEU A 9 -8.08 10.53 -14.78
N ARG A 10 -6.97 10.00 -14.22
CA ARG A 10 -5.99 9.27 -15.02
C ARG A 10 -6.57 7.94 -15.48
N ASN A 11 -6.31 7.64 -16.76
CA ASN A 11 -6.52 6.31 -17.29
C ASN A 11 -5.62 5.33 -16.52
N PRO A 12 -6.13 4.19 -16.02
CA PRO A 12 -5.29 3.18 -15.39
C PRO A 12 -4.26 2.60 -16.37
N MET A 13 -4.50 2.67 -17.68
CA MET A 13 -3.51 2.27 -18.67
C MET A 13 -3.20 3.40 -19.64
N PRO A 14 -2.29 4.32 -19.26
CA PRO A 14 -1.86 5.35 -20.19
C PRO A 14 -1.11 4.74 -21.38
N SER A 15 -1.17 5.38 -22.55
CA SER A 15 -0.62 4.86 -23.82
C SER A 15 0.89 4.59 -23.78
N GLY A 16 1.31 3.32 -23.81
CA GLY A 16 2.71 2.92 -23.71
C GLY A 16 3.11 2.40 -22.32
N ALA A 17 2.15 2.32 -21.40
CA ALA A 17 2.33 1.58 -20.16
C ALA A 17 2.51 0.07 -20.43
N ILE A 18 3.21 -0.61 -19.53
CA ILE A 18 3.50 -2.04 -19.60
C ILE A 18 2.49 -2.76 -18.72
N GLU A 19 1.84 -3.78 -19.27
CA GLU A 19 0.97 -4.66 -18.52
C GLU A 19 1.80 -5.48 -17.51
N PRO A 20 1.38 -5.59 -16.24
CA PRO A 20 2.12 -6.34 -15.22
C PRO A 20 2.27 -7.83 -15.57
N ASN A 21 1.30 -8.46 -16.25
CA ASN A 21 1.43 -9.83 -16.77
C ASN A 21 0.41 -10.11 -17.88
N GLU A 22 0.36 -11.35 -18.39
CA GLU A 22 -0.54 -11.75 -19.48
C GLU A 22 -2.03 -11.80 -19.10
N ASN A 23 -2.34 -11.85 -17.80
CA ASN A 23 -3.71 -11.91 -17.29
C ASN A 23 -4.24 -10.53 -16.89
N SER A 24 -3.41 -9.48 -16.93
CA SER A 24 -3.87 -8.13 -16.60
C SER A 24 -4.55 -7.47 -17.79
N VAL A 25 -5.59 -6.69 -17.46
CA VAL A 25 -6.33 -5.88 -18.43
C VAL A 25 -6.31 -4.44 -17.94
N ASN A 26 -5.89 -3.51 -18.80
CA ASN A 26 -5.74 -2.10 -18.47
C ASN A 26 -4.80 -1.86 -17.26
N GLY A 27 -3.74 -2.66 -17.11
CA GLY A 27 -2.77 -2.52 -16.02
C GLY A 27 -3.31 -2.90 -14.64
N MET A 28 -4.40 -3.66 -14.59
CA MET A 28 -5.05 -4.07 -13.35
C MET A 28 -4.95 -5.58 -13.13
N LEU A 29 -4.61 -5.94 -11.90
CA LEU A 29 -4.67 -7.30 -11.37
C LEU A 29 -5.99 -7.50 -10.62
N GLU A 30 -6.58 -8.68 -10.73
CA GLU A 30 -7.75 -9.07 -9.93
C GLU A 30 -7.31 -9.88 -8.73
N PHE A 31 -7.66 -9.42 -7.52
CA PHE A 31 -7.32 -10.11 -6.27
C PHE A 31 -8.36 -9.83 -5.19
N ASP A 32 -8.82 -10.91 -4.54
CA ASP A 32 -9.77 -10.91 -3.41
C ASP A 32 -11.06 -10.10 -3.67
N GLY A 33 -11.57 -10.14 -4.91
CA GLY A 33 -12.78 -9.42 -5.33
C GLY A 33 -12.57 -7.95 -5.69
N TYR A 34 -11.32 -7.51 -5.84
CA TYR A 34 -10.96 -6.14 -6.20
C TYR A 34 -9.98 -6.08 -7.38
N TYR A 35 -10.03 -4.96 -8.10
CA TYR A 35 -9.01 -4.57 -9.07
C TYR A 35 -7.90 -3.77 -8.38
N TRP A 36 -6.65 -4.11 -8.70
CA TRP A 36 -5.44 -3.48 -8.20
C TRP A 36 -4.62 -2.95 -9.36
N TRP A 37 -4.47 -1.63 -9.41
CA TRP A 37 -3.77 -0.91 -10.47
C TRP A 37 -2.28 -0.74 -10.14
N THR A 38 -1.39 -1.14 -11.05
CA THR A 38 0.07 -1.17 -10.81
C THR A 38 0.85 0.02 -11.37
N ASN A 39 0.19 0.93 -12.12
CA ASN A 39 0.85 2.06 -12.80
C ASN A 39 0.54 3.43 -12.18
N TYR A 40 0.15 3.45 -10.90
CA TYR A 40 -0.37 4.63 -10.21
C TYR A 40 0.47 5.92 -10.30
N PRO A 41 1.79 5.88 -10.10
CA PRO A 41 2.57 7.12 -9.98
C PRO A 41 2.86 7.81 -11.32
N PHE A 42 2.65 7.16 -12.46
CA PHE A 42 3.47 7.48 -13.62
C PHE A 42 2.76 8.23 -14.76
N GLY A 43 3.24 9.44 -15.03
CA GLY A 43 3.09 10.09 -16.33
C GLY A 43 4.16 9.56 -17.28
N ILE A 44 3.76 8.80 -18.29
CA ILE A 44 4.68 8.01 -19.15
C ILE A 44 5.40 8.80 -20.26
N SER A 45 5.45 10.12 -20.19
CA SER A 45 6.32 10.90 -21.08
C SER A 45 7.74 10.97 -20.52
N TYR A 46 8.67 10.27 -21.19
CA TYR A 46 10.15 10.32 -21.07
C TYR A 46 10.86 9.43 -20.04
N SER A 47 10.17 8.77 -19.10
CA SER A 47 10.67 7.49 -18.52
C SER A 47 9.64 6.75 -17.65
N GLY A 48 8.60 7.43 -17.15
CA GLY A 48 7.31 6.82 -16.77
C GLY A 48 7.29 5.68 -15.75
N TYR A 49 8.39 5.39 -15.10
CA TYR A 49 8.55 4.27 -14.15
C TYR A 49 9.60 4.61 -13.10
N TRP A 50 9.86 5.90 -12.95
CA TRP A 50 10.93 6.42 -12.13
C TRP A 50 10.34 7.42 -11.16
N PHE A 51 10.52 7.12 -9.88
CA PHE A 51 10.12 8.00 -8.80
C PHE A 51 11.12 7.82 -7.68
N ASN A 52 11.56 8.91 -7.04
CA ASN A 52 12.48 8.82 -5.91
C ASN A 52 13.79 8.07 -6.25
N ASN A 53 14.38 8.37 -7.41
CA ASN A 53 15.63 7.76 -7.91
C ASN A 53 15.64 6.22 -7.99
N GLN A 54 14.46 5.60 -8.10
CA GLN A 54 14.32 4.16 -8.24
C GLN A 54 13.36 3.82 -9.37
N GLN A 55 13.64 2.67 -9.99
CA GLN A 55 12.78 2.06 -10.99
C GLN A 55 11.58 1.42 -10.30
N TRP A 56 10.40 1.53 -10.90
CA TRP A 56 9.17 0.92 -10.45
C TRP A 56 8.57 0.14 -11.60
N ASP A 57 8.53 -1.18 -11.48
CA ASP A 57 8.14 -2.06 -12.59
C ASP A 57 6.81 -2.74 -12.24
N PRO A 58 5.73 -2.51 -13.00
CA PRO A 58 4.45 -3.15 -12.73
C PRO A 58 4.54 -4.68 -12.78
N ARG A 59 5.49 -5.23 -13.56
CA ARG A 59 5.71 -6.68 -13.70
C ARG A 59 6.32 -7.34 -12.46
N CYS A 60 6.69 -6.53 -11.46
CA CYS A 60 7.05 -7.02 -10.15
C CYS A 60 5.83 -7.37 -9.28
N ALA A 61 4.60 -7.17 -9.78
CA ALA A 61 3.38 -7.67 -9.17
C ALA A 61 2.68 -8.73 -10.02
N THR A 62 2.28 -9.83 -9.38
CA THR A 62 1.55 -10.93 -10.02
C THR A 62 0.50 -11.49 -9.08
N VAL A 63 -0.54 -12.13 -9.62
CA VAL A 63 -1.52 -12.88 -8.84
C VAL A 63 -1.49 -14.33 -9.28
N ASP A 64 -1.46 -15.25 -8.32
CA ASP A 64 -1.66 -16.68 -8.55
C ASP A 64 -2.52 -17.30 -7.44
N SER A 65 -2.54 -18.63 -7.33
CA SER A 65 -3.34 -19.34 -6.32
C SER A 65 -2.88 -19.11 -4.88
N ASP A 66 -1.63 -18.67 -4.67
CA ASP A 66 -1.08 -18.36 -3.36
C ASP A 66 -1.48 -16.94 -2.93
N GLY A 67 -1.44 -15.96 -3.82
CA GLY A 67 -1.96 -14.63 -3.52
C GLY A 67 -1.55 -13.55 -4.50
N LEU A 68 -1.55 -12.30 -4.04
CA LEU A 68 -1.02 -11.16 -4.76
C LEU A 68 0.44 -10.92 -4.31
N HIS A 69 1.38 -11.12 -5.20
CA HIS A 69 2.81 -11.03 -4.94
C HIS A 69 3.32 -9.62 -5.22
N LEU A 70 4.09 -9.05 -4.30
CA LEU A 70 4.90 -7.86 -4.51
C LEU A 70 6.36 -8.27 -4.44
N LYS A 71 7.11 -8.07 -5.52
CA LYS A 71 8.53 -8.37 -5.58
C LYS A 71 9.35 -7.11 -5.74
N MET A 72 10.51 -7.09 -5.10
CA MET A 72 11.56 -6.14 -5.42
C MET A 72 12.73 -6.96 -5.92
N LYS A 73 13.13 -6.73 -7.18
CA LYS A 73 14.11 -7.54 -7.92
C LYS A 73 14.76 -6.74 -9.03
N GLU A 74 15.84 -7.25 -9.60
CA GLU A 74 16.40 -6.65 -10.80
C GLU A 74 15.49 -6.87 -12.00
N THR A 75 15.11 -5.79 -12.68
CA THR A 75 14.42 -5.86 -13.96
C THR A 75 15.02 -4.86 -14.94
N GLN A 76 14.66 -5.02 -16.22
CA GLN A 76 14.97 -4.05 -17.26
C GLN A 76 13.67 -3.58 -17.89
N LEU A 77 13.37 -2.28 -17.77
CA LEU A 77 12.29 -1.65 -18.51
C LEU A 77 12.65 -1.55 -20.01
N PRO A 78 11.66 -1.46 -20.93
CA PRO A 78 11.89 -1.46 -22.37
C PRO A 78 12.95 -0.48 -22.89
N ASN A 79 13.13 0.66 -22.21
CA ASN A 79 14.14 1.67 -22.53
C ASN A 79 15.06 2.00 -21.33
N GLY A 80 15.13 1.11 -20.34
CA GLY A 80 15.87 1.30 -19.10
C GLY A 80 17.13 0.45 -19.00
N LEU A 81 17.96 0.78 -18.01
CA LEU A 81 19.05 -0.09 -17.57
C LEU A 81 18.51 -1.22 -16.70
N LYS A 82 19.17 -2.38 -16.73
CA LYS A 82 18.91 -3.46 -15.77
C LYS A 82 19.32 -2.99 -14.38
N GLN A 83 18.37 -2.95 -13.45
CA GLN A 83 18.60 -2.56 -12.05
C GLN A 83 17.45 -2.98 -11.14
N TRP A 84 17.63 -2.82 -9.84
CA TRP A 84 16.60 -3.05 -8.82
C TRP A 84 15.35 -2.20 -9.03
N SER A 85 14.21 -2.87 -9.13
CA SER A 85 12.89 -2.27 -9.29
C SER A 85 12.01 -2.53 -8.09
N SER A 86 11.31 -1.49 -7.69
CA SER A 86 10.24 -1.47 -6.69
C SER A 86 8.88 -1.73 -7.37
N VAL A 87 7.84 -1.88 -6.57
CA VAL A 87 6.47 -2.05 -7.06
C VAL A 87 5.46 -1.40 -6.13
N GLU A 88 4.40 -0.85 -6.70
CA GLU A 88 3.25 -0.31 -5.98
C GLU A 88 1.96 -0.74 -6.67
N LEU A 89 0.98 -1.12 -5.86
CA LEU A 89 -0.38 -1.41 -6.29
C LEU A 89 -1.34 -0.49 -5.57
N VAL A 90 -2.38 -0.10 -6.30
CA VAL A 90 -3.40 0.80 -5.81
C VAL A 90 -4.77 0.21 -6.04
N LEU A 91 -5.55 0.14 -4.98
CA LEU A 91 -6.92 -0.34 -5.06
C LEU A 91 -7.72 0.55 -6.02
N TRP A 92 -8.26 -0.05 -7.07
CA TRP A 92 -9.04 0.65 -8.08
C TRP A 92 -10.53 0.55 -7.81
N GLY A 93 -11.04 -0.66 -7.55
CA GLY A 93 -12.47 -0.89 -7.43
C GLY A 93 -12.83 -2.33 -7.11
N LYS A 94 -14.11 -2.58 -6.83
CA LYS A 94 -14.63 -3.95 -6.71
C LYS A 94 -14.76 -4.58 -8.10
N VAL A 95 -14.61 -5.89 -8.20
CA VAL A 95 -14.85 -6.69 -9.43
C VAL A 95 -16.34 -6.89 -9.66
N ALA A 96 -17.09 -7.21 -8.61
CA ALA A 96 -18.51 -7.54 -8.71
C ALA A 96 -19.31 -6.40 -9.38
N ASN A 97 -20.02 -6.74 -10.47
CA ASN A 97 -20.83 -5.83 -11.28
C ASN A 97 -20.06 -4.64 -11.87
N ASN A 98 -18.75 -4.78 -12.07
CA ASN A 98 -17.87 -3.71 -12.53
C ASN A 98 -16.85 -4.28 -13.52
N PRO A 99 -17.24 -4.58 -14.77
CA PRO A 99 -16.38 -5.30 -15.70
C PRO A 99 -15.16 -4.47 -16.11
N ASN A 100 -14.03 -5.15 -16.29
CA ASN A 100 -12.80 -4.59 -16.85
C ASN A 100 -12.57 -5.15 -18.25
N THR A 101 -12.62 -4.31 -19.28
CA THR A 101 -12.35 -4.73 -20.67
C THR A 101 -11.38 -3.78 -21.34
N ALA A 102 -10.62 -4.25 -22.34
CA ALA A 102 -9.62 -3.43 -23.02
C ALA A 102 -10.22 -2.09 -23.50
N GLY A 103 -9.64 -0.98 -23.05
CA GLY A 103 -10.09 0.38 -23.37
C GLY A 103 -11.30 0.89 -22.59
N ASN A 104 -11.99 0.03 -21.83
CA ASN A 104 -13.08 0.42 -20.94
C ASN A 104 -12.76 -0.03 -19.51
N PRO A 105 -12.04 0.82 -18.74
CA PRO A 105 -11.68 0.50 -17.37
C PRO A 105 -12.92 0.47 -16.47
N PRO A 106 -12.92 -0.35 -15.40
CA PRO A 106 -14.00 -0.41 -14.44
C PRO A 106 -14.17 0.92 -13.71
N GLN A 107 -15.35 1.16 -13.15
CA GLN A 107 -15.59 2.32 -12.30
C GLN A 107 -14.69 2.27 -11.07
N ARG A 108 -14.09 3.42 -10.75
CA ARG A 108 -13.23 3.59 -9.59
C ARG A 108 -14.04 3.68 -8.29
N MET A 109 -13.50 3.09 -7.23
CA MET A 109 -13.98 3.17 -5.86
C MET A 109 -12.95 3.91 -4.99
N TYR A 110 -13.43 4.81 -4.14
CA TYR A 110 -12.62 5.47 -3.13
C TYR A 110 -13.08 5.03 -1.73
N PRO A 111 -12.38 4.08 -1.09
CA PRO A 111 -12.63 3.69 0.30
C PRO A 111 -12.58 4.91 1.24
N GLY A 112 -13.54 4.98 2.15
CA GLY A 112 -13.63 6.03 3.17
C GLY A 112 -13.53 5.47 4.58
N TYR A 113 -14.23 6.06 5.55
CA TYR A 113 -14.28 5.53 6.90
C TYR A 113 -14.71 4.06 6.92
N GLY A 114 -14.07 3.27 7.77
CA GLY A 114 -14.29 1.84 7.84
C GLY A 114 -13.17 1.09 8.55
N LYS A 115 -13.36 -0.23 8.60
CA LYS A 115 -12.30 -1.18 8.95
C LYS A 115 -11.65 -1.70 7.68
N TYR A 116 -10.34 -1.63 7.67
CA TYR A 116 -9.46 -2.13 6.63
C TYR A 116 -8.67 -3.29 7.20
N LEU A 117 -8.50 -4.36 6.42
CA LEU A 117 -7.69 -5.50 6.79
C LEU A 117 -6.86 -5.95 5.60
N VAL A 118 -5.57 -6.16 5.84
CA VAL A 118 -4.62 -6.76 4.89
C VAL A 118 -3.94 -7.93 5.57
N VAL A 119 -3.94 -9.10 4.95
CA VAL A 119 -3.09 -10.21 5.38
C VAL A 119 -1.86 -10.25 4.49
N ALA A 120 -0.69 -10.25 5.09
CA ALA A 120 0.58 -10.30 4.39
C ALA A 120 1.47 -11.43 4.92
N GLU A 121 2.25 -12.01 4.02
CA GLU A 121 3.15 -13.13 4.27
C GLU A 121 4.53 -12.90 3.65
N ILE A 122 5.58 -13.27 4.39
CA ILE A 122 6.93 -13.48 3.87
C ILE A 122 7.09 -14.99 3.66
N PRO A 123 7.28 -15.47 2.41
CA PRO A 123 7.33 -16.90 2.13
C PRO A 123 8.43 -17.66 2.89
N VAL A 124 9.56 -17.00 3.16
CA VAL A 124 10.71 -17.57 3.87
C VAL A 124 11.16 -16.62 4.97
N GLY A 125 11.05 -17.05 6.22
CA GLY A 125 11.47 -16.27 7.39
C GLY A 125 10.34 -15.47 8.01
N SER A 126 10.59 -14.19 8.28
CA SER A 126 9.69 -13.25 8.96
C SER A 126 9.77 -11.85 8.39
N PHE A 127 8.85 -10.96 8.76
CA PHE A 127 8.96 -9.54 8.39
C PHE A 127 10.21 -8.87 8.99
N ASN A 128 10.83 -9.47 10.01
CA ASN A 128 12.11 -9.05 10.55
C ASN A 128 13.31 -9.36 9.64
N ASP A 129 13.12 -10.24 8.65
CA ASP A 129 14.15 -10.68 7.71
C ASP A 129 14.11 -9.92 6.37
N ILE A 130 13.12 -9.04 6.16
CA ILE A 130 13.14 -8.10 5.03
C ILE A 130 14.46 -7.32 5.05
N ALA A 131 15.08 -7.17 3.87
CA ALA A 131 16.35 -6.46 3.71
C ALA A 131 16.29 -5.06 4.35
N ASN A 132 17.37 -4.66 5.02
CA ASN A 132 17.39 -3.42 5.82
C ASN A 132 17.05 -2.14 5.05
N ASN A 133 17.26 -2.15 3.73
CA ASN A 133 17.02 -1.05 2.81
C ASN A 133 15.76 -1.26 1.95
N CYS A 134 14.90 -2.19 2.34
CA CYS A 134 13.58 -2.42 1.77
C CYS A 134 12.51 -1.91 2.74
N CYS A 135 11.41 -1.40 2.21
CA CYS A 135 10.20 -1.08 2.96
C CYS A 135 8.99 -1.72 2.31
N PHE A 136 8.23 -2.49 3.10
CA PHE A 136 6.88 -2.93 2.74
C PHE A 136 5.86 -1.97 3.36
N GLY A 137 5.03 -1.35 2.54
CA GLY A 137 4.03 -0.38 2.96
C GLY A 137 2.61 -0.86 2.70
N VAL A 138 1.71 -0.60 3.67
CA VAL A 138 0.26 -0.72 3.57
C VAL A 138 -0.35 0.57 4.10
N PHE A 139 -1.04 1.32 3.25
CA PHE A 139 -1.45 2.67 3.60
C PHE A 139 -2.65 3.14 2.78
N THR A 140 -3.36 4.17 3.27
CA THR A 140 -4.23 4.97 2.40
C THR A 140 -3.45 6.13 1.82
N TYR A 141 -3.78 6.58 0.61
CA TYR A 141 -3.18 7.79 0.03
C TYR A 141 -4.08 8.39 -1.04
N GLN A 142 -4.07 9.72 -1.15
CA GLN A 142 -4.68 10.50 -2.19
C GLN A 142 -3.59 11.22 -2.99
N TYR A 143 -3.51 10.94 -4.29
CA TYR A 143 -2.53 11.60 -5.17
C TYR A 143 -2.72 13.10 -5.24
N GLU A 144 -3.93 13.57 -5.53
CA GLU A 144 -4.21 15.00 -5.56
C GLU A 144 -4.09 15.58 -4.16
N LYS A 145 -3.17 16.52 -3.98
CA LYS A 145 -3.08 17.27 -2.74
C LYS A 145 -4.34 18.11 -2.50
N ASP A 146 -5.02 17.86 -1.40
CA ASP A 146 -6.05 18.76 -0.85
C ASP A 146 -5.39 19.74 0.12
N SER A 147 -5.08 20.94 -0.38
CA SER A 147 -4.37 21.95 0.42
C SER A 147 -5.25 22.60 1.50
N SER A 148 -6.54 22.22 1.62
CA SER A 148 -7.44 22.75 2.64
C SER A 148 -7.40 21.98 3.98
N ILE A 149 -6.74 20.83 4.02
CA ILE A 149 -6.59 19.99 5.22
C ILE A 149 -5.12 19.73 5.55
N THR A 150 -4.82 19.47 6.83
CA THR A 150 -3.44 19.29 7.30
C THR A 150 -2.80 18.03 6.73
N ASN A 151 -3.49 16.90 6.80
CA ASN A 151 -3.11 15.68 6.10
C ASN A 151 -3.61 15.76 4.65
N CYS A 152 -2.93 16.59 3.85
CA CYS A 152 -3.35 16.98 2.51
C CYS A 152 -3.41 15.83 1.48
N HIS A 153 -2.79 14.69 1.80
CA HIS A 153 -2.85 13.47 0.99
C HIS A 153 -3.73 12.38 1.62
N ARG A 154 -4.42 12.68 2.73
CA ARG A 154 -5.29 11.73 3.45
C ARG A 154 -4.58 10.39 3.72
N GLU A 155 -3.30 10.49 4.08
CA GLU A 155 -2.41 9.34 4.19
C GLU A 155 -2.39 8.80 5.62
N LEU A 156 -2.72 7.52 5.74
CA LEU A 156 -2.76 6.76 6.98
C LEU A 156 -1.99 5.47 6.75
N ASP A 157 -0.78 5.39 7.31
CA ASP A 157 0.11 4.26 7.12
C ASP A 157 -0.22 3.16 8.13
N MET A 158 -0.98 2.18 7.65
CA MET A 158 -1.40 1.02 8.44
C MET A 158 -0.22 0.16 8.88
N LEU A 159 0.83 0.11 8.06
CA LEU A 159 2.12 -0.50 8.37
C LEU A 159 3.17 0.00 7.37
N GLU A 160 4.32 0.41 7.88
CA GLU A 160 5.57 0.46 7.12
C GLU A 160 6.57 -0.48 7.80
N CYS A 161 6.98 -1.56 7.14
CA CYS A 161 7.94 -2.54 7.65
C CYS A 161 9.30 -2.36 6.97
N SER A 162 10.29 -1.87 7.72
CA SER A 162 11.64 -1.57 7.24
C SER A 162 12.62 -1.43 8.41
N ARG A 163 13.93 -1.37 8.13
CA ARG A 163 14.90 -0.77 9.06
C ARG A 163 15.48 0.55 8.57
N TRP A 164 15.04 1.06 7.41
CA TRP A 164 15.52 2.33 6.84
C TRP A 164 17.06 2.40 6.77
N ASN A 165 17.70 1.26 6.54
CA ASN A 165 19.16 1.04 6.59
C ASN A 165 19.82 1.41 7.94
N LYS A 166 19.10 1.25 9.06
CA LYS A 166 19.58 1.42 10.43
C LYS A 166 19.62 0.05 11.13
N PRO A 167 20.65 -0.78 10.90
CA PRO A 167 20.70 -2.16 11.42
C PRO A 167 20.74 -2.25 12.95
N SER A 168 21.11 -1.17 13.65
CA SER A 168 21.09 -1.11 15.11
C SER A 168 19.73 -0.72 15.70
N ASP A 169 18.75 -0.35 14.87
CA ASP A 169 17.40 -0.08 15.35
C ASP A 169 16.72 -1.40 15.74
N SER A 170 16.31 -1.51 17.01
CA SER A 170 15.59 -2.67 17.53
C SER A 170 14.16 -2.77 17.02
N THR A 171 13.64 -1.72 16.38
CA THR A 171 12.34 -1.68 15.72
C THR A 171 12.50 -1.91 14.22
N ASN A 172 11.58 -2.66 13.63
CA ASN A 172 11.60 -3.04 12.21
C ASN A 172 10.30 -2.67 11.49
N ALA A 173 9.43 -1.91 12.14
CA ALA A 173 8.24 -1.37 11.52
C ALA A 173 7.72 -0.13 12.25
N GLN A 174 6.74 0.54 11.65
CA GLN A 174 6.00 1.63 12.26
C GLN A 174 4.57 1.70 11.77
N PHE A 175 3.71 2.31 12.58
CA PHE A 175 2.49 2.97 12.11
C PHE A 175 2.80 4.45 11.94
N THR A 176 2.23 5.08 10.91
CA THR A 176 2.46 6.51 10.66
C THR A 176 1.15 7.23 10.36
N LEU A 177 1.02 8.42 10.94
CA LEU A 177 -0.04 9.37 10.63
C LEU A 177 0.60 10.57 9.91
N GLN A 178 0.18 10.87 8.68
CA GLN A 178 0.76 12.01 7.96
C GLN A 178 0.17 13.36 8.40
N PRO A 179 0.94 14.46 8.37
CA PRO A 179 2.38 14.52 8.14
C PRO A 179 3.17 13.83 9.26
N TRP A 180 4.29 13.19 8.97
CA TRP A 180 5.06 12.38 9.93
C TRP A 180 5.93 13.20 10.89
N GLU A 181 6.24 14.45 10.55
CA GLU A 181 7.15 15.33 11.31
C GLU A 181 6.67 15.70 12.73
N PRO A 182 5.36 15.94 12.98
CA PRO A 182 4.86 16.20 14.33
C PRO A 182 5.16 15.05 15.29
N ALA A 183 5.60 15.40 16.50
CA ALA A 183 5.93 14.42 17.52
C ALA A 183 4.73 13.51 17.83
N GLY A 184 4.99 12.20 17.84
CA GLY A 184 3.98 11.17 18.11
C GLY A 184 3.24 10.63 16.89
N ASN A 185 3.39 11.25 15.71
CA ASN A 185 2.77 10.76 14.48
C ASN A 185 3.43 9.50 13.90
N VAL A 186 4.66 9.21 14.31
CA VAL A 186 5.35 7.95 14.03
C VAL A 186 5.37 7.09 15.28
N HIS A 187 4.80 5.88 15.19
CA HIS A 187 4.81 4.89 16.27
C HIS A 187 5.65 3.67 15.88
N ARG A 188 6.90 3.62 16.37
CA ARG A 188 7.85 2.53 16.11
C ARG A 188 7.45 1.25 16.82
N ILE A 189 7.52 0.12 16.13
CA ILE A 189 7.18 -1.20 16.67
C ILE A 189 8.22 -2.26 16.27
N THR A 190 8.29 -3.33 17.05
CA THR A 190 9.09 -4.52 16.71
C THR A 190 8.16 -5.68 16.42
N LEU A 191 8.10 -6.11 15.16
CA LEU A 191 7.41 -7.32 14.75
C LEU A 191 8.21 -8.55 15.19
N LYS A 192 7.50 -9.53 15.77
CA LYS A 192 8.02 -10.82 16.24
C LYS A 192 7.24 -11.98 15.61
N ASP A 193 6.74 -11.75 14.40
CA ASP A 193 5.97 -12.72 13.64
C ASP A 193 6.84 -13.88 13.15
N LYS A 194 6.20 -14.88 12.54
CA LYS A 194 6.85 -16.01 11.87
C LYS A 194 6.53 -16.02 10.37
N GLY A 195 6.56 -14.84 9.76
CA GLY A 195 6.29 -14.64 8.34
C GLY A 195 4.83 -14.36 8.00
N LYS A 196 3.91 -14.28 8.96
CA LYS A 196 2.47 -14.09 8.69
C LYS A 196 1.88 -13.05 9.62
N ILE A 197 1.30 -12.00 9.04
CA ILE A 197 0.65 -10.93 9.80
C ILE A 197 -0.70 -10.56 9.19
N THR A 198 -1.63 -10.18 10.06
CA THR A 198 -2.89 -9.52 9.70
C THR A 198 -2.83 -8.09 10.22
N ILE A 199 -2.90 -7.13 9.31
CA ILE A 199 -2.82 -5.69 9.52
C ILE A 199 -4.22 -5.12 9.48
N VAL A 200 -4.61 -4.37 10.51
CA VAL A 200 -5.96 -3.81 10.63
C VAL A 200 -5.91 -2.33 10.97
N MET A 201 -6.74 -1.54 10.30
CA MET A 201 -6.99 -0.13 10.63
C MET A 201 -8.49 0.10 10.82
N ASP A 202 -8.86 0.75 11.92
CA ASP A 202 -10.22 1.22 12.21
C ASP A 202 -10.24 2.75 12.13
N TRP A 203 -10.68 3.27 10.98
CA TRP A 203 -10.81 4.70 10.72
C TRP A 203 -12.28 5.10 10.81
N LYS A 204 -12.67 5.70 11.94
CA LYS A 204 -14.08 5.91 12.27
C LYS A 204 -14.69 7.15 11.63
N ASN A 205 -14.00 8.27 11.77
CA ASN A 205 -14.42 9.58 11.30
C ASN A 205 -13.23 10.53 11.24
N GLU A 206 -13.38 11.69 10.58
CA GLU A 206 -12.44 12.81 10.67
C GLU A 206 -12.29 13.27 12.11
N ASN A 207 -11.10 13.75 12.48
CA ASN A 207 -10.85 14.34 13.80
C ASN A 207 -11.18 13.41 14.99
N THR A 208 -11.17 12.10 14.77
CA THR A 208 -11.37 11.08 15.81
C THR A 208 -10.23 10.06 15.80
N PRO A 209 -9.91 9.42 16.94
CA PRO A 209 -8.80 8.47 16.99
C PRO A 209 -8.94 7.33 15.97
N VAL A 210 -7.84 7.03 15.29
CA VAL A 210 -7.68 5.82 14.45
C VAL A 210 -7.00 4.74 15.28
N ILE A 211 -7.45 3.50 15.12
CA ILE A 211 -6.85 2.35 15.78
C ILE A 211 -6.14 1.49 14.74
N TYR A 212 -4.84 1.29 14.92
CA TYR A 212 -4.02 0.36 14.16
C TYR A 212 -3.79 -0.90 14.98
N SER A 213 -3.78 -2.06 14.33
CA SER A 213 -3.59 -3.35 14.99
C SER A 213 -2.85 -4.32 14.08
N ILE A 214 -1.94 -5.10 14.68
CA ILE A 214 -1.29 -6.25 14.05
C ILE A 214 -1.64 -7.49 14.85
N TYR A 215 -1.96 -8.56 14.14
CA TYR A 215 -2.11 -9.91 14.67
C TYR A 215 -1.12 -10.83 13.97
N TYR A 216 -0.44 -11.68 14.71
CA TYR A 216 0.43 -12.71 14.14
C TYR A 216 -0.40 -13.90 13.68
N GLY A 217 -0.30 -14.21 12.38
CA GLY A 217 -1.14 -15.20 11.71
C GLY A 217 -2.05 -14.60 10.63
N ILE A 218 -2.84 -15.48 10.02
CA ILE A 218 -3.76 -15.16 8.93
C ILE A 218 -5.17 -15.18 9.48
N TYR A 219 -5.84 -14.03 9.46
CA TYR A 219 -7.20 -13.86 9.92
C TYR A 219 -8.03 -13.04 8.92
N ASP A 220 -9.34 -13.08 9.07
CA ASP A 220 -10.26 -12.14 8.44
C ASP A 220 -11.00 -11.31 9.51
N LEU A 221 -11.76 -10.30 9.08
CA LEU A 221 -12.48 -9.38 9.97
C LEU A 221 -13.48 -10.08 10.91
N ASN A 222 -13.92 -11.30 10.60
CA ASN A 222 -14.85 -12.08 11.41
C ASN A 222 -14.13 -13.08 12.32
N SER A 223 -12.83 -13.33 12.09
CA SER A 223 -12.02 -14.32 12.82
C SER A 223 -10.88 -13.70 13.63
N LEU A 224 -10.83 -12.37 13.77
CA LEU A 224 -9.78 -11.70 14.54
C LEU A 224 -9.79 -12.18 16.00
N PRO A 225 -8.62 -12.51 16.58
CA PRO A 225 -8.49 -12.69 18.02
C PRO A 225 -9.01 -11.47 18.79
N ALA A 226 -9.51 -11.69 20.01
CA ALA A 226 -10.07 -10.61 20.83
C ALA A 226 -9.05 -9.52 21.18
N LYS A 227 -7.75 -9.85 21.20
CA LYS A 227 -6.66 -8.93 21.49
C LYS A 227 -5.61 -8.99 20.38
N PRO A 228 -5.17 -7.84 19.84
CA PRO A 228 -4.05 -7.80 18.91
C PRO A 228 -2.70 -8.02 19.61
N ASP A 229 -1.72 -8.52 18.86
CA ASP A 229 -0.34 -8.66 19.31
C ASP A 229 0.33 -7.29 19.48
N ILE A 230 0.01 -6.35 18.58
CA ILE A 230 0.45 -4.95 18.64
C ILE A 230 -0.74 -4.06 18.31
N SER A 231 -0.93 -2.98 19.05
CA SER A 231 -1.93 -1.97 18.72
C SER A 231 -1.47 -0.57 19.11
N TRP A 232 -1.91 0.40 18.32
CA TRP A 232 -1.76 1.81 18.59
C TRP A 232 -3.07 2.54 18.32
N THR A 233 -3.46 3.42 19.23
CA THR A 233 -4.58 4.35 19.04
C THR A 233 -4.02 5.75 19.04
N THR A 234 -4.33 6.53 18.02
CA THR A 234 -3.86 7.93 17.93
C THR A 234 -4.42 8.76 19.09
N ALA A 235 -3.61 9.66 19.64
CA ALA A 235 -4.01 10.52 20.74
C ALA A 235 -4.92 11.67 20.29
N ALA A 236 -5.66 12.27 21.21
CA ALA A 236 -6.55 13.40 20.91
C ALA A 236 -5.82 14.60 20.28
N SER A 237 -4.55 14.85 20.65
CA SER A 237 -3.71 15.89 20.06
C SER A 237 -3.41 15.68 18.57
N GLN A 238 -3.55 14.44 18.09
CA GLN A 238 -3.31 14.04 16.71
C GLN A 238 -4.58 14.07 15.85
N ASN A 239 -5.76 14.26 16.45
CA ASN A 239 -7.04 14.21 15.74
C ASN A 239 -7.07 15.18 14.55
N GLN A 240 -6.45 16.36 14.66
CA GLN A 240 -6.34 17.34 13.57
C GLN A 240 -5.64 16.83 12.29
N TYR A 241 -4.93 15.71 12.37
CA TYR A 241 -4.28 15.05 11.23
C TYR A 241 -5.10 13.88 10.67
N ILE A 242 -6.17 13.47 11.36
CA ILE A 242 -7.07 12.40 10.91
C ILE A 242 -7.99 12.99 9.85
N PRO A 243 -7.81 12.63 8.56
CA PRO A 243 -8.44 13.34 7.46
C PRO A 243 -9.95 13.07 7.40
N ASN A 244 -10.65 13.91 6.64
CA ASN A 244 -11.95 13.55 6.09
C ASN A 244 -11.82 12.54 4.94
N GLU A 245 -12.95 11.95 4.54
CA GLU A 245 -12.99 11.22 3.27
C GLU A 245 -12.70 12.15 2.07
N GLY A 246 -12.25 11.57 0.98
CA GLY A 246 -11.95 12.21 -0.29
C GLY A 246 -11.63 11.16 -1.34
N CYS A 247 -10.60 11.41 -2.14
CA CYS A 247 -10.18 10.54 -3.23
C CYS A 247 -9.03 9.60 -2.82
N GLN A 248 -8.83 9.39 -1.51
CA GLN A 248 -7.88 8.42 -1.01
C GLN A 248 -8.29 7.00 -1.42
N THR A 249 -7.29 6.16 -1.59
CA THR A 249 -7.47 4.73 -1.79
C THR A 249 -6.38 3.94 -1.07
N VAL A 250 -6.45 2.61 -1.09
CA VAL A 250 -5.48 1.73 -0.45
C VAL A 250 -4.32 1.45 -1.39
N HIS A 251 -3.12 1.50 -0.83
CA HIS A 251 -1.86 1.27 -1.49
C HIS A 251 -1.10 0.15 -0.82
N LEU A 252 -0.40 -0.63 -1.64
CA LEU A 252 0.51 -1.68 -1.23
C LEU A 252 1.81 -1.47 -2.00
N ASN A 253 2.94 -1.36 -1.32
CA ASN A 253 4.22 -1.22 -2.02
C ASN A 253 5.34 -2.06 -1.40
N LEU A 254 6.33 -2.36 -2.21
CA LEU A 254 7.60 -2.92 -1.79
C LEU A 254 8.71 -2.15 -2.50
N TRP A 255 9.47 -1.36 -1.74
CA TRP A 255 10.33 -0.33 -2.31
C TRP A 255 11.65 -0.13 -1.57
N ARG A 256 12.60 0.54 -2.24
CA ARG A 256 13.93 0.83 -1.68
C ARG A 256 13.87 2.04 -0.77
N GLN A 257 14.15 1.83 0.51
CA GLN A 257 14.24 2.89 1.50
C GLN A 257 15.42 2.63 2.45
N PRO A 258 16.50 3.44 2.41
CA PRO A 258 16.68 4.65 1.60
C PRO A 258 16.89 4.35 0.11
N GLN A 259 16.48 5.28 -0.74
CA GLN A 259 16.47 5.17 -2.21
C GLN A 259 17.80 4.78 -2.86
N ASN A 260 18.92 5.11 -2.21
CA ASN A 260 20.29 4.92 -2.70
C ASN A 260 20.91 3.56 -2.36
N TYR A 261 20.20 2.71 -1.60
CA TYR A 261 20.70 1.40 -1.20
C TYR A 261 19.89 0.30 -1.88
N THR A 262 20.59 -0.67 -2.46
CA THR A 262 19.98 -1.83 -3.11
C THR A 262 20.11 -3.08 -2.23
N PRO A 263 19.09 -3.95 -2.20
CA PRO A 263 19.17 -5.20 -1.44
C PRO A 263 20.23 -6.11 -2.05
N SER A 264 20.74 -7.04 -1.24
CA SER A 264 21.65 -8.09 -1.72
C SER A 264 20.94 -9.23 -2.45
N GLU A 265 19.63 -9.37 -2.27
CA GLU A 265 18.82 -10.47 -2.80
C GLU A 265 17.37 -10.03 -3.04
N GLU A 266 16.64 -10.80 -3.86
CA GLU A 266 15.24 -10.49 -4.18
C GLU A 266 14.39 -10.47 -2.90
N GLN A 267 13.45 -9.54 -2.83
CA GLN A 267 12.53 -9.43 -1.72
C GLN A 267 11.12 -9.73 -2.22
N GLU A 268 10.32 -10.39 -1.39
CA GLU A 268 8.95 -10.76 -1.72
C GLU A 268 8.04 -10.64 -0.51
N VAL A 269 6.88 -10.02 -0.73
CA VAL A 269 5.74 -10.04 0.20
C VAL A 269 4.53 -10.54 -0.57
N VAL A 270 3.83 -11.52 -0.01
CA VAL A 270 2.59 -12.06 -0.59
C VAL A 270 1.41 -11.57 0.22
N ILE A 271 0.49 -10.90 -0.44
CA ILE A 271 -0.79 -10.47 0.13
C ILE A 271 -1.76 -11.62 -0.03
N LYS A 272 -2.28 -12.10 1.10
CA LYS A 272 -3.16 -13.27 1.16
C LYS A 272 -4.63 -12.90 1.23
N LYS A 273 -4.93 -11.66 1.65
CA LYS A 273 -6.31 -11.17 1.80
C LYS A 273 -6.34 -9.64 1.88
N PHE A 274 -7.41 -9.06 1.35
CA PHE A 274 -7.80 -7.67 1.55
C PHE A 274 -9.30 -7.57 1.86
N GLN A 275 -9.66 -6.90 2.95
CA GLN A 275 -11.05 -6.61 3.27
C GLN A 275 -11.25 -5.14 3.62
N TYR A 276 -12.32 -4.57 3.10
CA TYR A 276 -12.79 -3.25 3.47
C TYR A 276 -14.28 -3.31 3.86
N LYS A 277 -14.57 -2.90 5.10
CA LYS A 277 -15.93 -2.76 5.62
C LYS A 277 -16.17 -1.31 6.00
N ARG A 278 -16.99 -0.62 5.19
CA ARG A 278 -17.42 0.76 5.46
C ARG A 278 -18.15 0.83 6.80
N ASN A 279 -17.99 1.94 7.53
CA ASN A 279 -18.82 2.21 8.70
C ASN A 279 -20.28 2.40 8.25
N ASN A 280 -21.22 1.88 9.03
CA ASN A 280 -22.65 2.12 8.83
C ASN A 280 -23.02 3.54 9.24
#